data_AF-A0A942MRN6-F1
#
_entry.id   AF-A0A942MRN6-F1
#
_cell.length_a   1.000
_cell.length_b   1.000
_cell.length_c   1.000
_cell.angle_alpha   90.00
_cell.angle_beta   90.00
_cell.angle_gamma   90.00
#
_symmetry.space_group_name_H-M   'P 1'
#
loop_
_entity.id
_entity.type
_entity.pdbx_description
1 polymer ?
#
loop_
_entity_poly.entity_id
_entity_poly.type
_entity_poly.pdbx_seq_one_letter_code
_entity_poly.pdbx_strand_id
1 'polypeptide(L)' 'MTRKALGLIETIGFTAAVTAVDAATKTANVEFLGYERVIGVGKAISITVKLAG' A
#
# COMPACT_ATOMS: atom_id res chain seq x y z
N MET A 1 1.43 -12.10 22.01
CA MET A 1 1.54 -11.51 20.66
C MET A 1 0.39 -10.54 20.46
N THR A 2 0.65 -9.24 20.48
CA THR A 2 -0.31 -8.22 20.02
C THR A 2 -0.40 -8.31 18.50
N ARG A 3 -1.61 -8.54 17.97
CA ARG A 3 -1.86 -8.50 16.52
C ARG A 3 -1.96 -7.03 16.10
N LYS A 4 -1.04 -6.57 15.24
CA LYS A 4 -1.14 -5.26 14.57
C LYS A 4 -2.35 -5.23 13.63
N ALA A 5 -2.95 -4.07 13.42
CA ALA A 5 -3.99 -3.88 12.41
C ALA A 5 -3.36 -3.94 11.01
N LEU A 6 -4.09 -4.46 10.02
CA LEU A 6 -3.68 -4.50 8.62
C LEU A 6 -4.37 -3.37 7.86
N GLY A 7 -3.58 -2.51 7.20
CA GLY A 7 -4.05 -1.49 6.28
C GLY A 7 -3.73 -1.84 4.82
N LEU A 8 -4.66 -1.56 3.91
CA LEU A 8 -4.50 -1.74 2.47
C LEU A 8 -4.82 -0.44 1.74
N ILE A 9 -3.98 -0.05 0.77
CA ILE A 9 -4.24 1.07 -0.14
C ILE A 9 -4.00 0.59 -1.56
N GLU A 10 -5.01 0.70 -2.42
CA GLU A 10 -4.88 0.41 -3.85
C GLU A 10 -4.80 1.71 -4.66
N THR A 11 -3.86 1.76 -5.59
CA THR A 11 -3.65 2.91 -6.47
C THR A 11 -3.47 2.44 -7.92
N ILE A 12 -3.75 3.31 -8.89
CA ILE A 12 -3.38 3.06 -10.29
C ILE A 12 -1.95 3.58 -10.50
N GLY A 13 -1.04 2.69 -10.91
CA GLY A 13 0.36 2.99 -11.17
C GLY A 13 1.27 2.94 -9.93
N PHE A 14 2.53 2.57 -10.16
CA PHE A 14 3.50 2.35 -9.08
C PHE A 14 3.94 3.64 -8.37
N THR A 15 4.02 4.76 -9.09
CA THR A 15 4.37 6.05 -8.50
C THR A 15 3.38 6.48 -7.42
N ALA A 16 2.07 6.33 -7.69
CA ALA A 16 1.03 6.67 -6.72
C ALA A 16 1.11 5.79 -5.45
N ALA A 17 1.37 4.48 -5.62
CA ALA A 17 1.57 3.57 -4.49
C ALA A 17 2.77 3.98 -3.62
N VAL A 18 3.90 4.34 -4.24
CA VAL A 18 5.09 4.80 -3.49
C VAL A 18 4.80 6.09 -2.73
N THR A 19 4.09 7.04 -3.34
CA THR A 19 3.67 8.27 -2.66
C THR A 19 2.78 7.98 -1.45
N ALA A 20 1.84 7.03 -1.57
CA ALA A 20 0.99 6.63 -0.45
C ALA A 20 1.80 6.01 0.71
N VAL A 21 2.78 5.15 0.40
CA VAL A 21 3.65 4.53 1.42
C VAL A 21 4.54 5.57 2.10
N ASP A 22 5.12 6.51 1.35
CA ASP A 22 5.95 7.58 1.90
C ASP A 22 5.16 8.45 2.89
N ALA A 23 3.95 8.87 2.51
CA ALA A 23 3.08 9.66 3.37
C ALA A 23 2.63 8.87 4.61
N ALA A 24 2.21 7.61 4.45
CA ALA A 24 1.70 6.80 5.55
C ALA A 24 2.77 6.51 6.61
N THR A 25 3.95 6.08 6.20
CA THR A 25 5.05 5.71 7.11
C THR A 25 5.70 6.91 7.81
N LYS A 26 5.61 8.12 7.23
CA LYS A 26 6.05 9.36 7.88
C LYS A 26 5.01 9.96 8.84
N THR A 27 3.73 9.66 8.65
CA THR A 27 2.63 10.29 9.41
C THR A 27 2.15 9.44 10.58
N ALA A 28 2.18 8.12 10.44
CA ALA A 28 1.65 7.18 11.43
C ALA A 28 2.70 6.14 11.83
N ASN A 29 2.51 5.52 13.00
CA ASN A 29 3.34 4.39 13.46
C ASN A 29 2.93 3.09 12.74
N VAL A 30 3.16 3.05 11.44
CA VAL A 30 2.84 1.90 10.57
C VAL A 30 4.08 1.43 9.83
N GLU A 31 4.16 0.14 9.60
CA GLU A 31 5.25 -0.54 8.91
C GLU A 31 4.80 -0.96 7.51
N PHE A 32 5.61 -0.68 6.49
CA PHE A 32 5.36 -1.18 5.14
C PHE A 32 5.74 -2.66 5.03
N LEU A 33 4.77 -3.50 4.72
CA LEU A 33 4.95 -4.95 4.65
C LEU A 33 5.25 -5.46 3.24
N GLY A 34 4.90 -4.68 2.21
CA GLY A 34 5.07 -5.06 0.81
C GLY A 34 3.91 -4.58 -0.07
N TYR A 35 4.01 -4.88 -1.36
CA TYR A 35 3.02 -4.50 -2.36
C TYR A 35 2.70 -5.66 -3.30
N GLU A 36 1.53 -5.60 -3.92
CA GLU A 36 1.09 -6.53 -4.94
C GLU A 36 0.74 -5.76 -6.21
N ARG A 37 1.21 -6.27 -7.35
CA ARG A 37 0.82 -5.77 -8.66
C ARG A 37 -0.44 -6.49 -9.12
N VAL A 38 -1.48 -5.73 -9.39
CA VAL A 38 -2.77 -6.24 -9.86
C VAL A 38 -2.98 -5.76 -11.29
N ILE A 39 -3.31 -6.69 -12.19
CA ILE A 39 -3.74 -6.35 -13.54
C ILE A 39 -5.23 -6.03 -13.45
N GLY A 40 -5.57 -4.74 -13.55
CA GLY A 40 -6.92 -4.24 -13.42
C GLY A 40 -7.75 -4.39 -14.69
N VAL A 41 -9.03 -4.03 -14.58
CA VAL A 41 -9.96 -3.96 -15.71
C VAL A 41 -9.56 -2.79 -16.62
N GLY A 42 -9.53 -3.00 -17.93
CA GLY A 42 -9.21 -1.94 -18.90
C GLY A 42 -7.72 -1.65 -19.12
N LYS A 43 -6.83 -2.62 -18.86
CA LYS A 43 -5.36 -2.54 -19.03
C LYS A 43 -4.64 -1.61 -18.05
N ALA A 44 -5.35 -1.02 -17.07
CA ALA A 44 -4.70 -0.29 -15.99
C ALA A 44 -3.95 -1.25 -15.06
N ILE A 45 -2.73 -0.89 -14.66
CA ILE A 45 -1.97 -1.62 -13.64
C ILE A 45 -2.24 -0.94 -12.31
N SER A 46 -2.91 -1.63 -11.39
CA SER A 46 -3.05 -1.17 -10.02
C SER A 46 -1.99 -1.82 -9.13
N ILE A 47 -1.66 -1.12 -8.05
CA ILE A 47 -0.70 -1.55 -7.03
C ILE A 47 -1.38 -1.41 -5.68
N THR A 48 -1.46 -2.52 -4.96
CA THR A 48 -1.97 -2.57 -3.60
C THR A 48 -0.79 -2.62 -2.64
N VAL A 49 -0.71 -1.68 -1.70
CA VAL A 49 0.32 -1.66 -0.64
C VAL A 49 -0.28 -2.14 0.67
N LYS A 50 0.55 -2.83 1.47
CA LYS A 50 0.16 -3.42 2.76
C LYS A 50 0.93 -2.73 3.89
N LEU A 51 0.20 -2.30 4.91
CA LEU A 51 0.74 -1.59 6.08
C LEU A 51 0.32 -2.31 7.37
N ALA A 52 1.16 -2.30 8.41
CA ALA A 52 0.78 -2.78 9.73
C ALA A 52 1.16 -1.83 10.86
N GLY A 53 0.22 -1.53 11.75
CA GLY A 53 0.40 -0.66 12.90
C GLY A 53 -0.47 -1.07 14.08
#